data_AF-A0AAN4Z4Y3-F1
#
_entry.id   AF-A0AAN4Z4Y3-F1
#
_cell.length_a   1.000
_cell.length_b   1.000
_cell.length_c   1.000
_cell.angle_alpha   90.00
_cell.angle_beta   90.00
_cell.angle_gamma   90.00
#
_symmetry.space_group_name_H-M   'P 1'
#
loop_
_entity.id
_entity.type
_entity.pdbx_description
1 polymer ?
#
loop_
_entity_poly.entity_id
_entity_poly.type
_entity_poly.pdbx_seq_one_letter_code
_entity_poly.pdbx_strand_id
1 'polypeptide(L)' 'QAFALGGPLGHLLSRSFELITTVVRDGICDDMSIGYVLESLAMERELAAKRDHLKDDPLRQLVYGLTEGLGTLVESMME' A
#
# COMPACT_ATOMS: atom_id res chain seq x y z
N GLN A 1 0.51 0.99 23.83
CA GLN A 1 -0.69 0.57 23.09
C GLN A 1 -0.23 -0.32 21.94
N ALA A 2 -0.74 -1.54 21.83
CA ALA A 2 -0.36 -2.45 20.75
C ALA A 2 -0.96 -1.96 19.43
N PHE A 3 -0.18 -2.07 18.34
CA PHE A 3 -0.60 -1.71 16.99
C PHE A 3 -1.82 -2.56 16.61
N ALA A 4 -3.01 -1.95 16.50
CA ALA A 4 -4.22 -2.68 16.13
C ALA A 4 -4.22 -2.93 14.62
N LEU A 5 -3.59 -4.03 14.21
CA LEU A 5 -3.50 -4.48 12.80
C LEU A 5 -4.84 -4.96 12.22
N GLY A 6 -5.96 -4.91 12.97
CA GLY A 6 -7.30 -5.20 12.44
C GLY A 6 -7.97 -4.01 11.75
N GLY A 7 -7.35 -2.82 11.77
CA GLY A 7 -7.91 -1.58 11.22
C GLY A 7 -7.42 -1.23 9.81
N PRO A 8 -7.75 -0.03 9.31
CA PRO A 8 -7.36 0.43 7.97
C PRO A 8 -5.86 0.30 7.65
N LEU A 9 -5.00 0.50 8.65
CA LEU A 9 -3.55 0.32 8.50
C LEU A 9 -3.13 -1.13 8.28
N GLY A 10 -3.75 -2.08 8.96
CA GLY A 10 -3.46 -3.49 8.74
C GLY A 10 -4.01 -3.99 7.42
N HIS A 11 -5.14 -3.43 6.97
CA HIS A 11 -5.64 -3.67 5.61
C HIS A 11 -4.66 -3.17 4.56
N LEU A 12 -4.15 -1.94 4.70
CA LEU A 12 -3.11 -1.39 3.82
C LEU A 12 -1.87 -2.28 3.76
N LEU A 13 -1.35 -2.69 4.91
CA LEU A 13 -0.19 -3.60 4.97
C LEU A 13 -0.46 -4.92 4.25
N SER A 14 -1.63 -5.53 4.48
CA SER A 14 -1.99 -6.79 3.83
C SER A 14 -2.04 -6.63 2.31
N ARG A 15 -2.67 -5.56 1.83
CA ARG A 15 -2.74 -5.22 0.41
C ARG A 15 -1.39 -4.92 -0.21
N SER A 16 -0.48 -4.28 0.52
CA SER A 16 0.91 -4.09 0.08
C SER A 16 1.63 -5.42 -0.16
N PHE A 17 1.45 -6.40 0.73
CA PHE A 17 2.03 -7.74 0.53
C PHE A 17 1.38 -8.50 -0.62
N GLU A 18 0.08 -8.34 -0.83
CA GLU A 18 -0.62 -8.90 -1.99
C GLU A 18 -0.06 -8.33 -3.29
N LEU A 19 0.13 -7.00 -3.38
CA LEU A 19 0.76 -6.36 -4.54
C LEU A 19 2.16 -6.93 -4.82
N ILE A 20 3.02 -7.03 -3.79
CA ILE A 20 4.35 -7.64 -3.93
C ILE A 20 4.23 -9.07 -4.45
N THR A 21 3.31 -9.86 -3.89
CA THR A 21 3.14 -11.26 -4.26
C THR A 21 2.68 -11.40 -5.71
N THR A 22 1.74 -10.56 -6.16
CA THR A 22 1.28 -10.50 -7.55
C THR A 22 2.44 -10.17 -8.48
N VAL A 23 3.19 -9.10 -8.20
CA VAL A 23 4.33 -8.68 -9.03
C VAL A 23 5.43 -9.75 -9.09
N VAL A 24 5.74 -10.40 -7.97
CA VAL A 24 6.78 -11.45 -7.91
C VAL A 24 6.33 -12.74 -8.59
N ARG A 25 5.06 -13.13 -8.43
CA ARG A 25 4.52 -14.39 -8.95
C ARG A 25 4.22 -14.31 -10.44
N ASP A 26 3.49 -13.29 -10.85
CA ASP A 26 2.91 -13.18 -12.18
C ASP A 26 3.78 -12.31 -13.10
N GLY A 27 4.79 -11.63 -12.55
CA GLY A 27 5.63 -10.67 -13.25
C GLY A 27 4.88 -9.37 -13.56
N ILE A 28 5.55 -8.49 -14.32
CA ILE A 28 5.03 -7.20 -14.79
C ILE A 28 4.26 -7.30 -16.13
N CYS A 29 3.95 -8.52 -16.58
CA CYS A 29 3.33 -8.75 -17.89
C CYS A 29 1.85 -8.32 -17.97
N ASP A 30 1.20 -8.11 -16.82
CA ASP A 30 -0.19 -7.63 -16.74
C ASP A 30 -0.26 -6.19 -16.21
N ASP A 31 0.30 -5.29 -17.01
CA ASP A 31 0.45 -3.86 -16.74
C ASP A 31 -0.88 -3.19 -16.31
N MET A 32 -1.99 -3.55 -16.97
CA MET A 32 -3.31 -2.98 -16.65
C MET A 32 -3.83 -3.42 -15.28
N SER A 33 -3.71 -4.70 -14.94
CA SER A 33 -4.13 -5.18 -13.62
C SER A 33 -3.27 -4.62 -12.51
N ILE A 34 -1.94 -4.53 -12.72
CA ILE A 34 -1.02 -3.95 -11.75
C ILE A 34 -1.31 -2.47 -11.56
N GLY A 35 -1.53 -1.72 -12.66
CA GLY A 35 -1.94 -0.31 -12.61
C GLY A 35 -3.22 -0.09 -11.81
N TYR A 36 -4.25 -0.93 -12.01
CA TYR A 36 -5.48 -0.86 -11.22
C TYR A 36 -5.24 -1.12 -9.72
N VAL A 37 -4.41 -2.11 -9.39
CA VAL A 37 -4.07 -2.45 -8.00
C VAL A 37 -3.31 -1.29 -7.34
N LEU A 38 -2.39 -0.64 -8.07
CA LEU A 38 -1.65 0.53 -7.61
C LEU A 38 -2.56 1.73 -7.34
N GLU A 39 -3.42 2.11 -8.29
CA GLU A 39 -4.39 3.20 -8.12
C GLU A 39 -5.31 2.94 -6.91
N SER A 40 -5.79 1.71 -6.81
CA SER A 40 -6.63 1.29 -5.68
C SER A 40 -5.90 1.38 -4.35
N LEU A 41 -4.62 0.96 -4.28
CA LEU A 41 -3.81 1.05 -3.07
C LEU A 41 -3.54 2.51 -2.66
N ALA A 42 -3.25 3.38 -3.64
CA ALA A 42 -3.06 4.81 -3.40
C ALA A 42 -4.32 5.49 -2.84
N MET A 43 -5.49 5.16 -3.41
CA MET A 43 -6.77 5.69 -2.95
C MET A 43 -7.12 5.21 -1.53
N GLU A 44 -6.93 3.92 -1.23
CA GLU A 44 -7.15 3.39 0.12
C GLU A 44 -6.21 4.03 1.15
N ARG A 45 -4.94 4.24 0.78
CA ARG A 45 -3.96 4.91 1.64
C ARG A 45 -4.41 6.33 1.96
N GLU A 46 -4.85 7.08 0.95
CA GLU A 46 -5.36 8.44 1.13
C GLU A 46 -6.60 8.47 2.03
N LEU A 47 -7.54 7.55 1.83
CA LEU A 47 -8.75 7.42 2.66
C LEU A 47 -8.42 7.07 4.11
N ALA A 48 -7.48 6.15 4.33
CA ALA A 48 -7.00 5.79 5.66
C ALA A 48 -6.36 7.00 6.35
N ALA A 49 -5.43 7.68 5.68
CA ALA A 49 -4.76 8.88 6.22
C ALA A 49 -5.75 10.02 6.52
N LYS A 50 -6.78 10.23 5.68
CA LYS A 50 -7.83 11.23 5.92
C LYS A 50 -8.66 10.95 7.17
N ARG A 51 -8.92 9.68 7.48
CA ARG A 51 -9.74 9.24 8.62
C ARG A 51 -8.92 8.97 9.88
N ASP A 52 -7.60 9.04 9.78
CA ASP A 52 -6.69 8.72 10.84
C ASP A 52 -6.38 9.94 11.72
N HIS A 53 -7.00 9.96 12.91
CA HIS A 53 -6.75 11.00 13.92
C HIS A 53 -5.33 10.99 14.50
N LEU A 54 -4.58 9.91 14.29
CA LEU A 54 -3.21 9.73 14.76
C LEU A 54 -2.23 9.67 13.58
N LYS A 55 -2.57 10.19 12.39
CA LYS A 55 -1.73 10.11 11.19
C LYS A 55 -0.29 10.64 11.36
N ASP A 56 -0.07 11.53 12.32
CA ASP A 56 1.25 12.12 12.64
C ASP A 56 2.05 11.26 13.63
N ASP A 57 1.49 10.16 14.12
CA ASP A 57 2.23 9.15 14.89
C ASP A 57 3.33 8.53 14.00
N PRO A 58 4.59 8.47 14.47
CA PRO A 58 5.72 8.02 13.65
C PRO A 58 5.55 6.61 13.07
N LEU A 59 4.90 5.70 13.79
CA LEU A 59 4.69 4.34 13.30
C LEU A 59 3.62 4.30 12.20
N ARG A 60 2.61 5.17 12.27
CA ARG A 60 1.61 5.30 11.20
C ARG A 60 2.20 5.94 9.96
N GLN A 61 3.03 6.97 10.13
CA GLN A 61 3.78 7.55 9.02
C GLN A 61 4.69 6.54 8.34
N LEU A 62 5.35 5.66 9.11
CA LEU A 62 6.13 4.56 8.55
C LEU A 62 5.28 3.64 7.68
N VAL A 63 4.08 3.25 8.12
CA VAL A 63 3.19 2.38 7.32
C VAL A 63 2.73 3.09 6.05
N TYR A 64 2.33 4.36 6.13
CA TYR A 64 1.93 5.13 4.94
C TYR A 64 3.08 5.30 3.95
N GLY A 65 4.27 5.62 4.44
CA GLY A 65 5.48 5.76 3.61
C GLY A 65 5.95 4.44 3.01
N LEU A 66 5.81 3.32 3.74
CA LEU A 66 6.12 2.00 3.20
C LEU A 66 5.16 1.61 2.08
N THR A 67 3.86 1.89 2.28
CA THR A 67 2.82 1.66 1.26
C THR A 67 3.07 2.51 0.01
N GLU A 68 3.46 3.77 0.20
CA GLU A 68 3.89 4.68 -0.87
C GLU A 68 5.08 4.15 -1.66
N GLY A 69 6.17 3.86 -0.95
CA GLY A 69 7.42 3.43 -1.56
C GLY A 69 7.26 2.12 -2.34
N LEU A 70 6.41 1.21 -1.86
CA LEU A 70 6.08 0.00 -2.61
C LEU A 70 5.33 0.29 -3.91
N GLY A 71 4.36 1.22 -3.88
CA GLY A 71 3.67 1.65 -5.08
C GLY A 71 4.64 2.21 -6.13
N THR A 72 5.47 3.16 -5.71
CA THR A 72 6.48 3.78 -6.58
C THR A 72 7.52 2.78 -7.10
N LEU A 73 7.94 1.80 -6.28
CA LEU A 73 8.86 0.76 -6.72
C LEU A 73 8.24 -0.09 -7.83
N VAL A 74 6.98 -0.50 -7.68
CA VAL A 74 6.29 -1.30 -8.70
C VAL A 74 6.07 -0.49 -9.97
N GLU A 75 5.64 0.77 -9.85
CA GLU A 75 5.55 1.69 -11.00
C GLU A 75 6.88 1.79 -11.75
N SER A 76 8.02 1.92 -11.04
CA SER A 76 9.35 1.98 -11.66
C SER A 76 9.80 0.68 -12.34
N MET A 77 9.17 -0.45 -12.02
CA MET A 77 9.42 -1.73 -12.69
C MET A 77 8.58 -1.87 -13.96
N MET A 78 7.50 -1.10 -14.11
CA MET A 78 6.62 -1.11 -15.27
C MET A 78 7.10 -0.16 -16.38
N GLU A 79 7.90 0.86 -16.03
CA GLU A 79 8.64 1.73 -16.96
C GLU A 79 9.84 1.03 -17.64
#